data_AF-A0A661D4W1-F1
#
_entry.id   AF-A0A661D4W1-F1
#
_cell.length_a   1.000
_cell.length_b   1.000
_cell.length_c   1.000
_cell.angle_alpha   90.00
_cell.angle_beta   90.00
_cell.angle_gamma   90.00
#
_symmetry.space_group_name_H-M   'P 1'
#
loop_
_entity.id
_entity.type
_entity.pdbx_description
1 polymer ?
#
loop_
_entity_poly.entity_id
_entity_poly.type
_entity_poly.pdbx_seq_one_letter_code
_entity_poly.pdbx_strand_id
1 'polypeptide(L)'
;MSAIKMSGRYHVEHLDKNGTLKGTYEFPNGIVDVGMNHILDTQFHDTTAVSTWYIALVDNDSFSTFANADTMASHTGWIEATTYTQTDRVEWVEGAASGRSITNAVTVDFSINATVTLKGIFVTSDNTKSGTLGTLWSTASFASNVSAVNGDTLKITYTVSG
;
A
#
# COMPACT_ATOMS: atom_id res chain seq x y z
N MET A 1 5.38 23.20 21.20
CA MET A 1 4.41 22.37 20.45
C MET A 1 5.21 21.57 19.43
N SER A 2 5.01 20.26 19.33
CA SER A 2 5.68 19.44 18.29
C SER A 2 4.96 19.64 16.95
N ALA A 3 5.70 19.66 15.85
CA ALA A 3 5.10 19.56 14.52
C ALA A 3 4.29 18.26 14.43
N ILE A 4 3.13 18.32 13.77
CA ILE A 4 2.37 17.11 13.40
C ILE A 4 3.22 16.35 12.38
N LYS A 5 3.54 15.09 12.66
CA LYS A 5 4.28 14.22 11.74
C LYS A 5 3.39 13.05 11.38
N MET A 6 2.67 13.18 10.28
CA MET A 6 1.87 12.09 9.75
C MET A 6 2.79 11.04 9.10
N SER A 7 2.57 9.78 9.44
CA SER A 7 3.31 8.65 8.86
C SER A 7 2.48 7.37 8.93
N GLY A 8 2.77 6.44 8.04
CA GLY A 8 2.22 5.10 8.03
C GLY A 8 3.29 4.04 8.29
N ARG A 9 2.88 2.88 8.81
CA ARG A 9 3.72 1.70 8.93
C ARG A 9 2.98 0.45 8.49
N TYR A 10 3.70 -0.41 7.79
CA TYR A 10 3.24 -1.72 7.36
C TYR A 10 3.83 -2.80 8.24
N HIS A 11 2.96 -3.73 8.66
CA HIS A 11 3.33 -5.06 9.16
C HIS A 11 2.85 -6.08 8.14
N VAL A 12 3.76 -6.88 7.60
CA VAL A 12 3.44 -7.88 6.58
C VAL A 12 3.89 -9.26 7.05
N GLU A 13 2.97 -10.21 7.11
CA GLU A 13 3.29 -11.63 7.31
C GLU A 13 3.27 -12.35 5.95
N HIS A 14 4.32 -13.10 5.67
CA HIS A 14 4.44 -13.90 4.45
C HIS A 14 4.36 -15.38 4.78
N LEU A 15 3.28 -16.01 4.35
CA LEU A 15 3.01 -17.42 4.56
C LEU A 15 3.29 -18.20 3.27
N ASP A 16 3.81 -19.42 3.41
CA ASP A 16 3.90 -20.37 2.32
C ASP A 16 2.53 -21.02 2.01
N LYS A 17 2.50 -21.85 0.96
CA LYS A 17 1.30 -22.61 0.55
C LYS A 17 0.68 -23.52 1.63
N ASN A 18 1.41 -23.84 2.69
CA ASN A 18 0.94 -24.66 3.81
C ASN A 18 0.50 -23.81 5.01
N GLY A 19 0.57 -22.47 4.91
CA GLY A 19 0.30 -21.55 6.02
C GLY A 19 1.50 -21.38 6.97
N THR A 20 2.70 -21.83 6.59
CA THR A 20 3.91 -21.67 7.40
C THR A 20 4.51 -20.28 7.20
N LEU A 21 4.82 -19.57 8.28
CA LEU A 21 5.46 -18.25 8.22
C LEU A 21 6.87 -18.35 7.62
N LYS A 22 7.06 -17.70 6.46
CA LYS A 22 8.35 -17.52 5.78
C LYS A 22 9.10 -16.31 6.30
N GLY A 23 8.38 -15.25 6.65
CA GLY A 23 8.98 -14.01 7.13
C GLY A 23 7.96 -12.97 7.53
N THR A 24 8.46 -11.97 8.25
CA THR A 24 7.71 -10.78 8.67
C THR A 24 8.48 -9.55 8.24
N TYR A 25 7.78 -8.55 7.69
CA TYR A 25 8.37 -7.31 7.18
C TYR A 25 7.71 -6.10 7.83
N GLU A 26 8.54 -5.19 8.32
CA GLU A 26 8.13 -3.96 9.02
C GLU A 26 8.82 -2.77 8.37
N PHE A 27 8.06 -1.81 7.86
CA PHE A 27 8.62 -0.66 7.17
C PHE A 27 7.67 0.55 7.15
N PRO A 28 8.22 1.77 7.12
CA PRO A 28 7.40 2.98 7.01
C PRO A 28 6.87 3.15 5.58
N ASN A 29 5.77 3.90 5.46
CA ASN A 29 5.33 4.41 4.17
C ASN A 29 6.12 5.65 3.74
N GLY A 30 6.06 5.95 2.45
CA GLY A 30 6.37 7.26 1.88
C GLY A 30 5.08 7.90 1.38
N ILE A 31 4.50 8.80 2.17
CA ILE A 31 3.34 9.60 1.74
C ILE A 31 3.80 10.49 0.59
N VAL A 32 3.13 10.39 -0.56
CA VAL A 32 3.44 11.20 -1.74
C VAL A 32 2.79 12.57 -1.65
N ASP A 33 3.25 13.53 -2.45
CA ASP A 33 2.79 14.92 -2.41
C ASP A 33 1.27 15.02 -2.65
N VAL A 34 0.74 14.27 -3.64
CA VAL A 34 -0.70 14.26 -3.93
C VAL A 34 -1.53 13.66 -2.78
N GLY A 35 -0.98 12.68 -2.05
CA GLY A 35 -1.62 12.09 -0.88
C GLY A 35 -1.67 13.06 0.29
N MET A 36 -0.56 13.73 0.59
CA MET A 36 -0.50 14.76 1.64
C MET A 36 -1.45 15.93 1.32
N ASN A 37 -1.44 16.41 0.08
CA ASN A 37 -2.33 17.46 -0.37
C ASN A 37 -3.80 17.04 -0.22
N HIS A 38 -4.15 15.80 -0.58
CA HIS A 38 -5.53 15.31 -0.43
C HIS A 38 -6.06 15.44 1.01
N ILE A 39 -5.24 15.15 2.03
CA ILE A 39 -5.68 15.33 3.43
C ILE A 39 -5.85 16.81 3.78
N LEU A 40 -4.92 17.67 3.36
CA LEU A 40 -5.04 19.10 3.60
C LEU A 40 -6.29 19.66 2.92
N ASP A 41 -6.54 19.23 1.69
CA ASP A 41 -7.68 19.66 0.91
C ASP A 41 -9.00 19.12 1.48
N THR A 42 -9.07 17.87 1.97
CA THR A 42 -10.30 17.35 2.56
C THR A 42 -10.63 17.99 3.91
N GLN A 43 -9.62 18.38 4.69
CA GLN A 43 -9.85 18.95 6.03
C GLN A 43 -9.99 20.47 6.03
N PHE A 44 -9.33 21.16 5.09
CA PHE A 44 -9.22 22.62 5.09
C PHE A 44 -9.60 23.26 3.75
N HIS A 45 -10.00 22.47 2.76
CA HIS A 45 -10.50 22.94 1.47
C HIS A 45 -11.78 22.19 1.05
N ASP A 46 -12.41 22.59 -0.05
CA ASP A 46 -13.69 22.05 -0.52
C ASP A 46 -13.49 20.76 -1.34
N THR A 47 -12.73 19.80 -0.80
CA THR A 47 -12.50 18.49 -1.43
C THR A 47 -13.16 17.37 -0.66
N THR A 48 -13.90 16.52 -1.36
CA THR A 48 -14.55 15.35 -0.76
C THR A 48 -13.52 14.31 -0.33
N ALA A 49 -13.74 13.70 0.83
CA ALA A 49 -12.94 12.58 1.31
C ALA A 49 -13.05 11.36 0.36
N VAL A 50 -11.93 10.66 0.15
CA VAL A 50 -11.96 9.30 -0.43
C VAL A 50 -12.68 8.36 0.53
N SER A 51 -13.68 7.63 0.04
CA SER A 51 -14.50 6.70 0.83
C SER A 51 -13.87 5.32 1.01
N THR A 52 -12.98 4.93 0.11
CA THR A 52 -12.38 3.59 0.10
C THR A 52 -10.95 3.66 -0.40
N TRP A 53 -10.04 3.06 0.38
CA TRP A 53 -8.63 2.94 0.02
C TRP A 53 -8.31 1.47 -0.29
N TYR A 54 -7.44 1.26 -1.25
CA TYR A 54 -6.97 -0.04 -1.68
C TYR A 54 -5.46 -0.11 -1.52
N ILE A 55 -5.00 -1.26 -1.05
CA ILE A 55 -3.59 -1.63 -1.04
C ILE A 55 -3.32 -2.46 -2.30
N ALA A 56 -2.15 -2.25 -2.88
CA ALA A 56 -1.63 -3.05 -3.99
C ALA A 56 -0.11 -3.21 -3.89
N LEU A 57 0.41 -4.18 -4.62
CA LEU A 57 1.82 -4.58 -4.56
C LEU A 57 2.61 -3.94 -5.70
N VAL A 58 3.87 -3.61 -5.45
CA VAL A 58 4.81 -3.08 -6.46
C VAL A 58 5.74 -4.20 -6.91
N ASP A 59 5.85 -4.40 -8.22
CA ASP A 59 6.81 -5.35 -8.79
C ASP A 59 8.22 -4.75 -8.77
N ASN A 60 9.22 -5.60 -8.59
CA ASN A 60 10.62 -5.19 -8.78
C ASN A 60 11.00 -5.16 -10.28
N ASP A 61 10.24 -5.81 -11.14
CA ASP A 61 10.46 -5.71 -12.58
C ASP A 61 10.38 -4.24 -13.05
N SER A 62 11.39 -3.83 -13.81
CA SER A 62 11.58 -2.45 -14.28
C SER A 62 11.61 -1.36 -13.18
N PHE A 63 11.74 -1.73 -11.90
CA PHE A 63 11.81 -0.76 -10.81
C PHE A 63 13.10 0.08 -10.88
N SER A 64 12.96 1.38 -10.65
CA SER A 64 14.09 2.31 -10.51
C SER A 64 13.97 3.18 -9.26
N THR A 65 12.82 3.79 -9.00
CA THR A 65 12.63 4.69 -7.85
C THR A 65 11.15 4.88 -7.52
N PHE A 66 10.89 5.23 -6.26
CA PHE A 66 9.68 5.94 -5.87
C PHE A 66 10.00 7.44 -5.84
N ALA A 67 9.04 8.29 -6.25
CA ALA A 67 9.19 9.73 -6.19
C ALA A 67 8.04 10.38 -5.42
N ASN A 68 8.32 11.47 -4.71
CA ASN A 68 7.29 12.22 -3.98
C ASN A 68 6.20 12.77 -4.92
N ALA A 69 6.57 13.08 -6.16
CA ALA A 69 5.66 13.58 -7.19
C ALA A 69 4.87 12.47 -7.91
N ASP A 70 5.04 11.20 -7.54
CA ASP A 70 4.29 10.10 -8.15
C ASP A 70 2.78 10.31 -7.95
N THR A 71 2.03 9.98 -9.01
CA THR A 71 0.57 9.92 -9.01
C THR A 71 0.13 8.64 -9.70
N MET A 72 -1.14 8.24 -9.55
CA MET A 72 -1.66 7.09 -10.33
C MET A 72 -1.56 7.33 -11.84
N ALA A 73 -1.57 8.57 -12.31
CA ALA A 73 -1.43 8.92 -13.73
C ALA A 73 0.03 9.02 -14.19
N SER A 74 1.00 9.16 -13.28
CA SER A 74 2.42 9.36 -13.62
C SER A 74 3.33 8.81 -12.52
N HIS A 75 3.94 7.65 -12.77
CA HIS A 75 4.83 6.94 -11.84
C HIS A 75 5.79 6.00 -12.58
N THR A 76 6.50 6.51 -13.59
CA THR A 76 7.32 5.69 -14.51
C THR A 76 8.46 4.92 -13.84
N GLY A 77 8.76 5.18 -12.57
CA GLY A 77 9.81 4.51 -11.81
C GLY A 77 9.46 3.12 -11.30
N TRP A 78 8.19 2.71 -11.37
CA TRP A 78 7.70 1.42 -10.86
C TRP A 78 6.43 0.96 -11.57
N ILE A 79 6.07 -0.31 -11.39
CA ILE A 79 4.83 -0.90 -11.92
C ILE A 79 4.12 -1.72 -10.84
N GLU A 80 2.80 -1.86 -10.97
CA GLU A 80 1.99 -2.72 -10.10
C GLU A 80 2.26 -4.21 -10.40
N ALA A 81 2.52 -4.99 -9.35
CA ALA A 81 2.52 -6.45 -9.43
C ALA A 81 1.09 -6.97 -9.41
N THR A 82 0.63 -7.58 -10.50
CA THR A 82 -0.75 -8.10 -10.64
C THR A 82 -0.86 -9.61 -10.37
N THR A 83 0.23 -10.26 -9.97
CA THR A 83 0.39 -11.70 -9.74
C THR A 83 -0.25 -12.18 -8.43
N TYR A 84 -1.54 -11.89 -8.26
CA TYR A 84 -2.36 -12.34 -7.14
C TYR A 84 -3.81 -12.59 -7.60
N THR A 85 -4.51 -13.49 -6.91
CA THR A 85 -5.79 -14.07 -7.36
C THR A 85 -6.98 -13.10 -7.30
N GLN A 86 -6.99 -12.16 -6.35
CA GLN A 86 -8.06 -11.19 -6.19
C GLN A 86 -8.25 -10.43 -7.53
N THR A 87 -9.51 -10.20 -7.95
CA THR A 87 -9.81 -9.53 -9.23
C THR A 87 -9.36 -8.08 -9.23
N ASP A 88 -9.56 -7.41 -8.09
CA ASP A 88 -9.30 -5.99 -7.88
C ASP A 88 -8.11 -5.80 -6.92
N ARG A 89 -7.64 -4.56 -6.79
CA ARG A 89 -6.80 -4.16 -5.65
C ARG A 89 -7.57 -4.39 -4.35
N VAL A 90 -6.87 -4.77 -3.28
CA VAL A 90 -7.52 -5.27 -2.08
C VAL A 90 -7.83 -4.09 -1.15
N GLU A 91 -9.09 -3.98 -0.73
CA GLU A 91 -9.54 -2.90 0.15
C GLU A 91 -8.82 -2.93 1.49
N TRP A 92 -8.35 -1.76 1.93
CA TRP A 92 -7.87 -1.55 3.29
C TRP A 92 -9.03 -1.07 4.13
N VAL A 93 -9.77 -2.01 4.72
CA VAL A 93 -10.92 -1.69 5.58
C VAL A 93 -10.44 -1.14 6.91
N GLU A 94 -10.40 0.18 7.02
CA GLU A 94 -9.94 0.88 8.20
C GLU A 94 -10.98 0.95 9.33
N GLY A 95 -10.51 0.87 10.58
CA GLY A 95 -11.33 1.17 11.76
C GLY A 95 -11.48 2.66 12.00
N ALA A 96 -12.26 3.04 13.01
CA ALA A 96 -12.34 4.45 13.44
C ALA A 96 -11.00 4.92 14.02
N ALA A 97 -10.62 6.17 13.73
CA ALA A 97 -9.42 6.77 14.31
C ALA A 97 -9.54 6.88 15.84
N SER A 98 -8.50 6.43 16.55
CA SER A 98 -8.40 6.50 18.01
C SER A 98 -6.94 6.63 18.43
N GLY A 99 -6.66 7.37 19.51
CA GLY A 99 -5.28 7.56 19.98
C GLY A 99 -4.33 8.18 18.94
N ARG A 100 -4.88 8.98 18.01
CA ARG A 100 -4.16 9.58 16.85
C ARG A 100 -3.62 8.54 15.85
N SER A 101 -4.32 7.41 15.73
CA SER A 101 -3.98 6.32 14.83
C SER A 101 -5.24 5.73 14.17
N ILE A 102 -5.07 5.19 12.97
CA ILE A 102 -6.09 4.44 12.24
C ILE A 102 -5.45 3.19 11.62
N THR A 103 -6.12 2.05 11.69
CA THR A 103 -5.59 0.76 11.23
C THR A 103 -6.74 -0.17 10.83
N ASN A 104 -6.43 -1.21 10.05
CA ASN A 104 -7.36 -2.30 9.78
C ASN A 104 -7.35 -3.35 10.91
N ALA A 105 -8.53 -3.89 11.23
CA ALA A 105 -8.69 -4.97 12.23
C ALA A 105 -8.54 -6.38 11.62
N VAL A 106 -8.75 -6.50 10.31
CA VAL A 106 -8.55 -7.72 9.51
C VAL A 106 -7.49 -7.42 8.47
N THR A 107 -6.55 -8.35 8.28
CA THR A 107 -5.45 -8.18 7.33
C THR A 107 -5.94 -8.06 5.89
N VAL A 108 -5.22 -7.27 5.10
CA VAL A 108 -5.37 -7.22 3.65
C VAL A 108 -4.55 -8.37 3.07
N ASP A 109 -5.23 -9.37 2.52
CA ASP A 109 -4.61 -10.62 2.11
C ASP A 109 -4.42 -10.69 0.59
N PHE A 110 -3.21 -10.98 0.15
CA PHE A 110 -2.85 -11.24 -1.25
C PHE A 110 -2.52 -12.72 -1.43
N SER A 111 -3.29 -13.40 -2.27
CA SER A 111 -3.04 -14.82 -2.61
C SER A 111 -2.22 -14.88 -3.89
N ILE A 112 -0.92 -15.14 -3.78
CA ILE A 112 0.01 -15.10 -4.89
C ILE A 112 -0.23 -16.29 -5.82
N ASN A 113 -0.34 -16.02 -7.13
CA ASN A 113 -0.73 -17.01 -8.14
C ASN A 113 0.36 -17.34 -9.17
N ALA A 114 1.50 -16.64 -9.11
CA ALA A 114 2.66 -16.83 -9.98
C ALA A 114 3.96 -16.50 -9.23
N THR A 115 5.12 -16.74 -9.85
CA THR A 115 6.40 -16.30 -9.28
C THR A 115 6.55 -14.80 -9.51
N VAL A 116 6.88 -14.06 -8.45
CA VAL A 116 7.07 -12.60 -8.49
C VAL A 116 8.16 -12.18 -7.51
N THR A 117 8.89 -11.11 -7.84
CA THR A 117 9.80 -10.43 -6.91
C THR A 117 9.20 -9.08 -6.57
N LEU A 118 8.72 -8.93 -5.34
CA LEU A 118 8.04 -7.73 -4.90
C LEU A 118 9.04 -6.70 -4.39
N LYS A 119 8.81 -5.46 -4.80
CA LYS A 119 9.60 -4.31 -4.35
C LYS A 119 8.96 -3.57 -3.19
N GLY A 120 7.64 -3.54 -3.16
CA GLY A 120 6.94 -2.68 -2.21
C GLY A 120 5.43 -2.80 -2.23
N ILE A 121 4.81 -1.80 -1.62
CA ILE A 121 3.37 -1.62 -1.48
C ILE A 121 3.02 -0.19 -1.88
N PHE A 122 1.83 0.00 -2.45
CA PHE A 122 1.23 1.33 -2.57
C PHE A 122 -0.24 1.32 -2.11
N VAL A 123 -0.75 2.52 -1.80
CA VAL A 123 -2.15 2.74 -1.39
C VAL A 123 -2.79 3.74 -2.34
N THR A 124 -3.97 3.41 -2.87
CA THR A 124 -4.68 4.22 -3.87
C THR A 124 -6.19 4.20 -3.66
N SER A 125 -6.93 5.12 -4.28
CA SER A 125 -8.39 5.21 -4.16
C SER A 125 -9.18 4.51 -5.28
N ASP A 126 -8.50 3.83 -6.21
CA ASP A 126 -9.14 3.11 -7.32
C ASP A 126 -8.80 1.62 -7.27
N ASN A 127 -9.78 0.75 -7.49
CA ASN A 127 -9.62 -0.70 -7.33
C ASN A 127 -9.11 -1.41 -8.59
N THR A 128 -9.04 -0.74 -9.74
CA THR A 128 -8.69 -1.37 -11.01
C THR A 128 -7.21 -1.72 -11.05
N LYS A 129 -6.86 -3.01 -11.14
CA LYS A 129 -5.45 -3.41 -11.37
C LYS A 129 -4.89 -2.78 -12.64
N SER A 130 -3.66 -2.28 -12.56
CA SER A 130 -3.01 -1.52 -13.63
C SER A 130 -3.77 -0.26 -14.07
N GLY A 131 -4.80 0.16 -13.34
CA GLY A 131 -5.53 1.40 -13.57
C GLY A 131 -4.69 2.61 -13.17
N THR A 132 -4.83 3.69 -13.92
CA THR A 132 -4.07 4.94 -13.75
C THR A 132 -4.90 6.09 -13.17
N LEU A 133 -6.11 5.79 -12.71
CA LEU A 133 -7.02 6.75 -12.08
C LEU A 133 -6.89 6.70 -10.56
N GLY A 134 -7.51 7.67 -9.89
CA GLY A 134 -7.55 7.76 -8.44
C GLY A 134 -6.39 8.55 -7.82
N THR A 135 -6.49 8.73 -6.52
CA THR A 135 -5.50 9.41 -5.69
C THR A 135 -4.48 8.40 -5.18
N LEU A 136 -3.19 8.66 -5.40
CA LEU A 136 -2.11 7.89 -4.77
C LEU A 136 -1.86 8.45 -3.37
N TRP A 137 -2.05 7.64 -2.33
CA TRP A 137 -1.79 8.06 -0.95
C TRP A 137 -0.31 7.94 -0.60
N SER A 138 0.27 6.76 -0.84
CA SER A 138 1.66 6.48 -0.46
C SER A 138 2.22 5.32 -1.25
N THR A 139 3.53 5.31 -1.41
CA THR A 139 4.33 4.17 -1.86
C THR A 139 5.31 3.77 -0.76
N ALA A 140 5.75 2.52 -0.72
CA ALA A 140 6.63 2.03 0.32
C ALA A 140 7.47 0.86 -0.20
N SER A 141 8.80 0.94 -0.04
CA SER A 141 9.70 -0.16 -0.37
C SER A 141 9.83 -1.11 0.80
N PHE A 142 9.87 -2.42 0.53
CA PHE A 142 10.46 -3.37 1.47
C PHE A 142 11.93 -3.02 1.69
N ALA A 143 12.48 -3.36 2.86
CA ALA A 143 13.91 -3.18 3.17
C ALA A 143 14.81 -3.99 2.22
N SER A 144 14.33 -5.16 1.79
CA SER A 144 14.90 -6.00 0.75
C SER A 144 13.78 -6.55 -0.12
N ASN A 145 14.07 -6.85 -1.39
CA ASN A 145 13.09 -7.45 -2.28
C ASN A 145 12.53 -8.76 -1.69
N VAL A 146 11.22 -8.98 -1.86
CA VAL A 146 10.52 -10.15 -1.31
C VAL A 146 10.13 -11.09 -2.45
N SER A 147 10.71 -12.28 -2.48
CA SER A 147 10.36 -13.30 -3.47
C SER A 147 9.14 -14.10 -3.02
N ALA A 148 8.08 -14.10 -3.83
CA ALA A 148 6.89 -14.90 -3.60
C ALA A 148 6.61 -15.82 -4.78
N VAL A 149 5.97 -16.96 -4.50
CA VAL A 149 5.62 -17.97 -5.49
C VAL A 149 4.15 -18.33 -5.39
N ASN A 150 3.62 -18.99 -6.42
CA ASN A 150 2.24 -19.47 -6.42
C ASN A 150 1.92 -20.28 -5.15
N GLY A 151 0.82 -19.92 -4.48
CA GLY A 151 0.38 -20.50 -3.21
C GLY A 151 0.83 -19.72 -1.97
N ASP A 152 1.81 -18.83 -2.08
CA ASP A 152 2.17 -17.94 -0.96
C ASP A 152 1.03 -16.95 -0.67
N THR A 153 0.95 -16.49 0.58
CA THR A 153 0.02 -15.44 1.00
C THR A 153 0.77 -14.31 1.71
N LEU A 154 0.49 -13.06 1.33
CA LEU A 154 0.92 -11.89 2.10
C LEU A 154 -0.26 -11.32 2.85
N LYS A 155 -0.14 -11.19 4.16
CA LYS A 155 -1.14 -10.61 5.05
C LYS A 155 -0.63 -9.26 5.53
N ILE A 156 -1.36 -8.20 5.23
CA ILE A 156 -0.90 -6.83 5.43
C ILE A 156 -1.76 -6.12 6.47
N THR A 157 -1.11 -5.58 7.49
CA THR A 157 -1.68 -4.57 8.38
C THR A 157 -1.01 -3.24 8.08
N TYR A 158 -1.82 -2.21 7.89
CA TYR A 158 -1.35 -0.86 7.63
C TYR A 158 -1.94 0.08 8.66
N THR A 159 -1.07 0.86 9.30
CA THR A 159 -1.44 1.82 10.33
C THR A 159 -0.95 3.20 9.94
N VAL A 160 -1.83 4.19 9.95
CA VAL A 160 -1.49 5.61 9.77
C VAL A 160 -1.65 6.34 11.10
N SER A 161 -0.68 7.17 11.47
CA SER A 161 -0.66 7.91 12.75
C SER A 161 0.00 9.28 12.60
N GLY A 162 -0.30 10.22 13.50
CA GLY A 162 0.26 11.58 13.45
C GLY A 162 0.10 12.38 14.72
#